data_AF-A0A819LY73-F1
#
_entry.id   AF-A0A819LY73-F1
#
_cell.length_a   1.000
_cell.length_b   1.000
_cell.length_c   1.000
_cell.angle_alpha   90.00
_cell.angle_beta   90.00
_cell.angle_gamma   90.00
#
_symmetry.space_group_name_H-M   'P 1'
#
loop_
_entity.id
_entity.type
_entity.pdbx_description
1 polymer ?
#
loop_
_entity_poly.entity_id
_entity_poly.type
_entity_poly.pdbx_seq_one_letter_code
_entity_poly.pdbx_strand_id
1 'polypeptide(L)'
;MSLASTIEINLADSKDLPSNWKIGRDVGQELYEQNKWKLPPKDYKKWQQLIEIFTNHLYERYGERVQNWYFEVWNEPNLTNYWLGSIEDYFKLYDYSVEAIKHVNKSFKIGGPAISDVGIEFLRQFLKHVTSDKNYVTNEIGTRIDFISFHTKGAYYIPRRCYGHKVSYQSPNLSKILNDIHNNLMICNEFEQLNNLPIFIDECDPAVGTIYGVYDNPNYIICNTEYYPCIVASMIYHILSLSNRIQLITHWSFYMEGKRLFEGNHTLMTNYNLYLPILSGLKLFGKLKYKQLFIEMNQIQLPIFGIATCDDENKKFQLLLFYHVDDWTSEDIQSIKVTFINIPLQNILLKHYRIDSNHSNTYTEWIKIEKPDQLNADQLEHLKRSQEIKLLHEPIEYKIENNQLKLAPFDLPIENDRRLEDINQRICYRLTRNDLLRDGYQEVFQEFYDDEETMKFMNKVKKNLIIFLYTNGLIGRGVMFVYSIAQFKTLLDIDYNEQYPLIALLHIGAGDGSITE
;
A
#
# COMPACT_ATOMS: atom_id res chain seq x y z
N MET A 1 26.06 -22.87 42.50
CA MET A 1 25.20 -24.00 42.07
C MET A 1 24.03 -23.40 41.33
N SER A 2 23.99 -23.57 40.00
CA SER A 2 22.89 -23.10 39.15
C SER A 2 21.69 -24.02 39.32
N LEU A 3 20.56 -23.47 39.76
CA LEU A 3 19.27 -24.12 39.60
C LEU A 3 18.76 -23.72 38.21
N ALA A 4 18.95 -24.62 37.26
CA ALA A 4 18.40 -24.48 35.92
C ALA A 4 16.87 -24.63 35.99
N SER A 5 16.14 -23.61 35.54
CA SER A 5 14.72 -23.72 35.23
C SER A 5 14.57 -24.29 33.83
N THR A 6 14.31 -25.60 33.75
CA THR A 6 13.94 -26.29 32.53
C THR A 6 12.53 -25.85 32.13
N ILE A 7 12.37 -25.29 30.93
CA ILE A 7 11.06 -25.07 30.30
C ILE A 7 10.88 -26.17 29.26
N GLU A 8 10.01 -27.14 29.55
CA GLU A 8 9.55 -28.12 28.57
C GLU A 8 8.34 -27.52 27.84
N ILE A 9 8.48 -27.28 26.52
CA ILE A 9 7.36 -26.90 25.65
C ILE A 9 6.85 -28.18 24.99
N ASN A 10 5.71 -28.67 25.45
CA ASN A 10 5.00 -29.77 24.80
C ASN A 10 4.20 -29.22 23.61
N LEU A 11 4.66 -29.47 22.38
CA LEU A 11 4.01 -29.04 21.13
C LEU A 11 2.87 -29.97 20.67
N ALA A 12 2.40 -30.86 21.53
CA ALA A 12 1.31 -31.77 21.24
C ALA A 12 0.17 -31.61 22.25
N ASP A 13 -0.56 -30.49 22.19
CA ASP A 13 -1.99 -30.44 22.49
C ASP A 13 -2.58 -29.09 22.05
N SER A 14 -2.88 -28.97 20.76
CA SER A 14 -3.77 -27.94 20.19
C SER A 14 -5.25 -28.21 20.55
N LYS A 15 -5.51 -28.74 21.74
CA LYS A 15 -6.84 -29.12 22.21
C LYS A 15 -7.23 -28.22 23.36
N ASP A 16 -7.61 -27.00 23.02
CA ASP A 16 -8.67 -26.25 23.72
C ASP A 16 -9.07 -25.04 22.87
N LEU A 17 -9.30 -25.26 21.57
CA LEU A 17 -10.32 -24.46 20.91
C LEU A 17 -11.64 -24.79 21.63
N PRO A 18 -12.38 -23.80 22.16
CA PRO A 18 -13.61 -24.09 22.88
C PRO A 18 -14.50 -24.96 21.97
N SER A 19 -15.14 -25.98 22.55
CA SER A 19 -15.83 -27.06 21.81
C SER A 19 -16.92 -26.60 20.82
N ASN A 20 -17.23 -25.31 20.80
CA ASN A 20 -18.15 -24.63 19.90
C ASN A 20 -17.47 -23.82 18.78
N TRP A 21 -16.14 -23.78 18.71
CA TRP A 21 -15.40 -23.12 17.65
C TRP A 21 -15.33 -24.04 16.43
N LYS A 22 -15.86 -23.57 15.31
CA LYS A 22 -15.79 -24.25 14.01
C LYS A 22 -15.17 -23.28 13.03
N ILE A 23 -14.23 -23.75 12.21
CA ILE A 23 -13.76 -23.02 11.04
C ILE A 23 -14.99 -22.65 10.19
N GLY A 24 -15.14 -21.35 9.90
CA GLY A 24 -16.30 -20.82 9.17
C GLY A 24 -17.55 -20.56 10.01
N ARG A 25 -17.48 -20.60 11.35
CA ARG A 25 -18.60 -20.15 12.21
C ARG A 25 -18.80 -18.64 12.02
N ASP A 26 -19.96 -18.27 11.49
CA ASP A 26 -20.48 -16.92 11.60
C ASP A 26 -20.79 -16.64 13.08
N VAL A 27 -20.05 -15.70 13.67
CA VAL A 27 -20.21 -15.28 15.08
C VAL A 27 -21.40 -14.33 15.26
N GLY A 28 -22.13 -14.02 14.18
CA GLY A 28 -23.15 -12.99 14.16
C GLY A 28 -22.53 -11.60 14.17
N GLN A 29 -23.36 -10.58 14.31
CA GLN A 29 -22.90 -9.20 14.32
C GLN A 29 -22.28 -8.85 15.68
N GLU A 30 -20.95 -8.81 15.74
CA GLU A 30 -20.21 -8.53 16.97
C GLU A 30 -20.33 -7.05 17.37
N LEU A 31 -20.19 -6.76 18.66
CA LEU A 31 -20.34 -5.39 19.19
C LEU A 31 -19.36 -4.37 18.58
N TYR A 32 -18.18 -4.81 18.13
CA TYR A 32 -17.24 -3.96 17.40
C TYR A 32 -17.77 -3.58 16.01
N GLU A 33 -18.55 -4.46 15.37
CA GLU A 33 -19.18 -4.24 14.05
C GLU A 33 -20.28 -3.17 14.10
N GLN A 34 -20.67 -2.71 15.30
CA GLN A 34 -21.54 -1.55 15.52
C GLN A 34 -20.77 -0.22 15.57
N ASN A 35 -19.58 -0.13 14.97
CA ASN A 35 -18.70 1.04 14.97
C ASN A 35 -18.19 1.49 16.36
N LYS A 36 -18.32 0.65 17.41
CA LYS A 36 -17.90 1.01 18.77
C LYS A 36 -16.39 1.12 18.93
N TRP A 37 -15.61 0.50 18.05
CA TRP A 37 -14.15 0.63 18.02
C TRP A 37 -13.70 2.07 17.75
N LYS A 38 -14.54 2.91 17.13
CA LYS A 38 -14.23 4.32 16.84
C LYS A 38 -14.36 5.24 18.06
N LEU A 39 -14.93 4.74 19.15
CA LEU A 39 -15.17 5.52 20.36
C LEU A 39 -13.93 5.51 21.26
N PRO A 40 -13.67 6.58 22.02
CA PRO A 40 -12.61 6.57 23.02
C PRO A 40 -12.82 5.49 24.08
N PRO A 41 -11.73 5.01 24.71
CA PRO A 41 -11.85 4.07 25.81
C PRO A 41 -12.64 4.70 26.96
N LYS A 42 -13.55 3.92 27.54
CA LYS A 42 -14.30 4.35 28.75
C LYS A 42 -13.40 4.60 29.94
N ASP A 43 -12.25 3.94 29.99
CA ASP A 43 -11.25 4.00 31.05
C ASP A 43 -9.86 4.05 30.41
N TYR A 44 -9.25 5.23 30.43
CA TYR A 44 -7.91 5.44 29.86
C TYR A 44 -6.81 4.72 30.65
N LYS A 45 -7.00 4.42 31.94
CA LYS A 45 -6.02 3.63 32.71
C LYS A 45 -6.01 2.18 32.25
N LYS A 46 -7.16 1.61 31.89
CA LYS A 46 -7.23 0.29 31.24
C LYS A 46 -6.62 0.29 29.85
N TRP A 47 -6.78 1.37 29.09
CA TRP A 47 -6.07 1.54 27.82
C TRP A 47 -4.55 1.54 28.02
N GLN A 48 -4.02 2.34 28.95
CA GLN A 48 -2.60 2.35 29.29
C GLN A 48 -2.09 0.95 29.68
N GLN A 49 -2.82 0.22 30.53
CA GLN A 49 -2.47 -1.16 30.89
C GLN A 49 -2.42 -2.10 29.68
N LEU A 50 -3.39 -2.01 28.76
CA LEU A 50 -3.41 -2.80 27.53
C LEU A 50 -2.16 -2.53 26.68
N ILE A 51 -1.82 -1.25 26.47
CA ILE A 51 -0.66 -0.87 25.67
C ILE A 51 0.65 -1.31 26.34
N GLU A 52 0.75 -1.21 27.67
CA GLU A 52 1.91 -1.66 28.43
C GLU A 52 2.11 -3.18 28.30
N ILE A 53 1.04 -3.96 28.49
CA ILE A 53 1.06 -5.43 28.33
C ILE A 53 1.42 -5.83 26.90
N PHE A 54 0.79 -5.21 25.90
CA PHE A 54 1.06 -5.52 24.50
C PHE A 54 2.50 -5.19 24.11
N THR A 55 2.99 -4.02 24.50
CA THR A 55 4.37 -3.58 24.21
C THR A 55 5.39 -4.48 24.91
N ASN A 56 5.13 -4.88 26.15
CA ASN A 56 5.98 -5.83 26.87
C ASN A 56 5.96 -7.22 26.19
N HIS A 57 4.81 -7.71 25.76
CA HIS A 57 4.71 -8.97 25.01
C HIS A 57 5.55 -8.94 23.73
N LEU A 58 5.47 -7.85 22.95
CA LEU A 58 6.29 -7.68 21.76
C LEU A 58 7.79 -7.69 22.10
N TYR A 59 8.18 -7.01 23.17
CA TYR A 59 9.58 -6.97 23.60
C TYR A 59 10.08 -8.32 24.11
N GLU A 60 9.28 -9.05 24.89
CA GLU A 60 9.60 -10.41 25.35
C GLU A 60 9.76 -11.37 24.17
N ARG A 61 8.91 -11.25 23.14
CA ARG A 61 8.91 -12.11 21.96
C ARG A 61 10.04 -11.79 20.98
N TYR A 62 10.30 -10.51 20.71
CA TYR A 62 11.19 -10.06 19.63
C TYR A 62 12.49 -9.38 20.11
N GLY A 63 12.63 -9.12 21.40
CA GLY A 63 13.81 -8.54 22.02
C GLY A 63 14.14 -7.13 21.52
N GLU A 64 15.44 -6.83 21.43
CA GLU A 64 15.95 -5.51 21.01
C GLU A 64 15.47 -5.06 19.62
N ARG A 65 14.97 -5.97 18.77
CA ARG A 65 14.43 -5.63 17.45
C ARG A 65 13.29 -4.62 17.52
N VAL A 66 12.51 -4.63 18.60
CA VAL A 66 11.39 -3.70 18.84
C VAL A 66 11.87 -2.25 18.94
N GLN A 67 13.12 -1.99 19.31
CA GLN A 67 13.68 -0.63 19.36
C GLN A 67 13.74 0.05 17.98
N ASN A 68 13.72 -0.74 16.91
CA ASN A 68 13.68 -0.21 15.55
C ASN A 68 12.25 0.00 15.03
N TRP A 69 11.24 -0.38 15.80
CA TRP A 69 9.84 -0.17 15.45
C TRP A 69 9.39 1.24 15.84
N TYR A 70 8.40 1.73 15.11
CA TYR A 70 7.74 3.01 15.32
C TYR A 70 6.31 2.73 15.73
N PHE A 71 5.94 3.12 16.94
CA PHE A 71 4.59 2.98 17.43
C PHE A 71 3.81 4.24 17.07
N GLU A 72 2.67 4.10 16.41
CA GLU A 72 1.84 5.22 15.99
C GLU A 72 0.47 5.14 16.65
N VAL A 73 -0.06 6.24 17.16
CA VAL A 73 -1.32 6.20 17.92
C VAL A 73 -2.49 6.59 17.01
N TRP A 74 -3.35 5.62 16.73
CA TRP A 74 -4.61 5.77 15.98
C TRP A 74 -4.48 6.23 14.52
N ASN A 75 -5.55 5.98 13.74
CA ASN A 75 -5.61 6.21 12.29
C ASN A 75 -6.60 7.33 12.01
N GLU A 76 -6.18 8.38 11.32
CA GLU A 76 -7.03 9.48 10.86
C GLU A 76 -8.06 9.95 11.91
N PRO A 77 -7.62 10.30 13.14
CA PRO A 77 -8.52 10.69 14.22
C PRO A 77 -9.33 11.97 13.91
N ASN A 78 -8.94 12.69 12.85
CA ASN A 78 -9.68 13.83 12.30
C ASN A 78 -10.93 13.42 11.50
N LEU A 79 -11.12 12.15 11.17
CA LEU A 79 -12.27 11.66 10.41
C LEU A 79 -13.23 10.85 11.29
N THR A 80 -14.53 11.18 11.20
CA THR A 80 -15.60 10.44 11.91
C THR A 80 -15.75 8.99 11.46
N ASN A 81 -15.14 8.64 10.32
CA ASN A 81 -15.03 7.26 9.86
C ASN A 81 -14.12 6.40 10.74
N TYR A 82 -13.18 7.01 11.48
CA TYR A 82 -12.19 6.30 12.30
C TYR A 82 -12.22 6.72 13.77
N TRP A 83 -12.66 7.94 14.10
CA TRP A 83 -12.73 8.43 15.48
C TRP A 83 -13.99 9.24 15.73
N LEU A 84 -14.72 8.88 16.78
CA LEU A 84 -15.96 9.54 17.21
C LEU A 84 -15.80 10.32 18.53
N GLY A 85 -14.60 10.32 19.13
CA GLY A 85 -14.28 11.12 20.30
C GLY A 85 -13.96 12.58 19.95
N SER A 86 -13.77 13.42 20.96
CA SER A 86 -13.24 14.77 20.74
C SER A 86 -11.74 14.73 20.44
N ILE A 87 -11.17 15.88 20.06
CA ILE A 87 -9.72 15.99 19.90
C ILE A 87 -8.99 15.84 21.25
N GLU A 88 -9.58 16.32 22.35
CA GLU A 88 -9.06 16.14 23.71
C GLU A 88 -9.10 14.68 24.16
N ASP A 89 -10.09 13.91 23.70
CA ASP A 89 -10.11 12.47 23.93
C ASP A 89 -8.97 11.78 23.18
N TYR A 90 -8.65 12.21 21.96
CA TYR A 90 -7.46 11.73 21.26
C TYR A 90 -6.16 12.14 21.98
N PHE A 91 -6.06 13.36 22.51
CA PHE A 91 -4.89 13.78 23.30
C PHE A 91 -4.70 12.91 24.55
N LYS A 92 -5.78 12.56 25.26
CA LYS A 92 -5.71 11.58 26.36
C LYS A 92 -5.25 10.22 25.85
N LEU A 93 -5.76 9.75 24.72
CA LEU A 93 -5.38 8.46 24.14
C LEU A 93 -3.87 8.42 23.85
N TYR A 94 -3.35 9.50 23.26
CA TYR A 94 -1.94 9.68 22.97
C TYR A 94 -1.09 9.68 24.25
N ASP A 95 -1.40 10.54 25.22
CA ASP A 95 -0.63 10.67 26.47
C ASP A 95 -0.57 9.35 27.25
N TYR A 96 -1.69 8.63 27.35
CA TYR A 96 -1.74 7.34 28.04
C TYR A 96 -0.97 6.24 27.28
N SER A 97 -0.93 6.30 25.94
CA SER A 97 -0.11 5.38 25.13
C SER A 97 1.38 5.68 25.27
N VAL A 98 1.76 6.96 25.28
CA VAL A 98 3.15 7.41 25.49
C VAL A 98 3.68 6.94 26.84
N GLU A 99 2.91 7.12 27.91
CA GLU A 99 3.34 6.67 29.25
C GLU A 99 3.43 5.14 29.34
N ALA A 100 2.51 4.38 28.74
CA ALA A 100 2.60 2.92 28.68
C ALA A 100 3.88 2.44 27.98
N ILE A 101 4.19 2.96 26.80
CA ILE A 101 5.37 2.55 26.03
C ILE A 101 6.66 2.95 26.75
N LYS A 102 6.70 4.16 27.32
CA LYS A 102 7.85 4.64 28.11
C LYS A 102 8.11 3.78 29.35
N HIS A 103 7.08 3.24 29.98
CA HIS A 103 7.24 2.32 31.12
C HIS A 103 7.93 1.01 30.71
N VAL A 104 7.59 0.45 29.54
CA VAL A 104 8.23 -0.76 29.04
C VAL A 104 9.66 -0.48 28.62
N ASN A 105 9.87 0.50 27.74
CA ASN A 105 11.21 0.90 27.32
C ASN A 105 11.24 2.34 26.80
N LYS A 106 12.05 3.18 27.46
CA LYS A 106 12.23 4.59 27.09
C LYS A 106 12.85 4.77 25.70
N SER A 107 13.53 3.78 25.13
CA SER A 107 14.12 3.90 23.79
C SER A 107 13.14 3.62 22.64
N PHE A 108 11.94 3.10 22.93
CA PHE A 108 10.94 2.87 21.88
C PHE A 108 10.40 4.20 21.36
N LYS A 109 10.12 4.24 20.05
CA LYS A 109 9.71 5.45 19.33
C LYS A 109 8.19 5.48 19.23
N ILE A 110 7.58 6.62 19.56
CA ILE A 110 6.14 6.84 19.44
C ILE A 110 5.84 8.16 18.71
N GLY A 111 4.81 8.16 17.87
CA GLY A 111 4.42 9.32 17.08
C GLY A 111 2.98 9.28 16.60
N GLY A 112 2.65 10.24 15.73
CA GLY A 112 1.30 10.50 15.24
C GLY A 112 1.19 11.89 14.61
N PRO A 113 -0.02 12.40 14.31
CA PRO A 113 -1.32 11.79 14.60
C PRO A 113 -1.95 11.00 13.45
N ALA A 114 -1.20 10.68 12.39
CA ALA A 114 -1.71 9.96 11.22
C ALA A 114 -3.00 10.60 10.64
N ILE A 115 -3.05 11.93 10.56
CA ILE A 115 -4.22 12.65 10.06
C ILE A 115 -4.42 12.42 8.56
N SER A 116 -5.67 12.44 8.10
CA SER A 116 -5.98 12.50 6.67
C SER A 116 -5.66 13.88 6.07
N ASP A 117 -5.73 14.01 4.75
CA ASP A 117 -5.46 15.23 3.98
C ASP A 117 -6.33 16.46 4.35
N VAL A 118 -7.46 16.27 5.04
CA VAL A 118 -8.34 17.35 5.53
C VAL A 118 -8.10 17.69 7.01
N GLY A 119 -7.07 17.12 7.64
CA GLY A 119 -6.81 17.20 9.07
C GLY A 119 -5.87 18.31 9.55
N ILE A 120 -5.50 19.27 8.70
CA ILE A 120 -4.41 20.22 9.00
C ILE A 120 -4.56 20.98 10.34
N GLU A 121 -5.77 21.38 10.70
CA GLU A 121 -6.04 22.06 11.97
C GLU A 121 -5.98 21.10 13.17
N PHE A 122 -6.32 19.82 12.96
CA PHE A 122 -6.12 18.77 13.95
C PHE A 122 -4.62 18.57 14.22
N LEU A 123 -3.78 18.55 13.17
CA LEU A 123 -2.33 18.47 13.31
C LEU A 123 -1.79 19.66 14.12
N ARG A 124 -2.18 20.90 13.80
CA ARG A 124 -1.75 22.09 14.55
C ARG A 124 -2.10 21.99 16.03
N GLN A 125 -3.34 21.61 16.35
CA GLN A 125 -3.78 21.47 17.74
C GLN A 125 -3.04 20.33 18.46
N PHE A 126 -2.80 19.20 17.78
CA PHE A 126 -2.02 18.09 18.33
C PHE A 126 -0.57 18.48 18.61
N LEU A 127 0.10 19.16 17.68
CA LEU A 127 1.47 19.62 17.87
C LEU A 127 1.55 20.64 19.02
N LYS A 128 0.55 21.51 19.17
CA LYS A 128 0.43 22.38 20.34
C LYS A 128 0.27 21.58 21.64
N HIS A 129 -0.57 20.54 21.65
CA HIS A 129 -0.77 19.71 22.83
C HIS A 129 0.54 19.07 23.29
N VAL A 130 1.26 18.41 22.39
CA VAL A 130 2.50 17.71 22.72
C VAL A 130 3.66 18.64 23.06
N THR A 131 3.56 19.95 22.80
CA THR A 131 4.64 20.90 23.15
C THR A 131 4.31 21.86 24.28
N SER A 132 3.03 22.21 24.46
CA SER A 132 2.65 23.41 25.22
C SER A 132 1.49 23.19 26.18
N ASP A 133 0.64 22.19 25.96
CA ASP A 133 -0.48 21.91 26.87
C ASP A 133 -0.07 20.88 27.94
N LYS A 134 -0.93 20.65 28.93
CA LYS A 134 -0.65 19.71 30.02
C LYS A 134 -0.90 18.26 29.58
N ASN A 135 0.06 17.39 29.83
CA ASN A 135 -0.09 15.95 29.68
C ASN A 135 -1.14 15.41 30.67
N TYR A 136 -2.10 14.62 30.18
CA TYR A 136 -3.23 14.09 30.96
C TYR A 136 -2.86 13.00 31.98
N VAL A 137 -1.63 12.48 31.95
CA VAL A 137 -1.11 11.48 32.90
C VAL A 137 -0.17 12.12 33.92
N THR A 138 0.82 12.89 33.46
CA THR A 138 1.89 13.43 34.31
C THR A 138 1.57 14.83 34.86
N ASN A 139 0.61 15.55 34.26
CA ASN A 139 0.33 16.98 34.49
C ASN A 139 1.50 17.93 34.17
N GLU A 140 2.58 17.42 33.55
CA GLU A 140 3.68 18.24 33.05
C GLU A 140 3.30 18.92 31.72
N ILE A 141 4.07 19.93 31.30
CA ILE A 141 3.87 20.60 30.01
C ILE A 141 4.51 19.77 28.90
N GLY A 142 3.73 19.48 27.86
CA GLY A 142 4.11 18.71 26.70
C GLY A 142 4.04 17.20 26.92
N THR A 143 4.05 16.47 25.81
CA THR A 143 4.07 15.01 25.76
C THR A 143 5.14 14.59 24.76
N ARG A 144 5.88 13.52 25.09
CA ARG A 144 6.90 12.99 24.18
C ARG A 144 6.31 12.63 22.81
N ILE A 145 7.04 12.99 21.76
CA ILE A 145 6.80 12.60 20.38
C ILE A 145 8.16 12.39 19.71
N ASP A 146 8.31 11.29 18.97
CA ASP A 146 9.57 10.89 18.31
C ASP A 146 9.49 11.01 16.78
N PHE A 147 8.29 11.14 16.20
CA PHE A 147 8.04 11.41 14.78
C PHE A 147 6.65 12.01 14.58
N ILE A 148 6.46 12.76 13.50
CA ILE A 148 5.16 13.32 13.09
C ILE A 148 4.67 12.59 11.85
N SER A 149 3.40 12.21 11.79
CA SER A 149 2.81 11.48 10.65
C SER A 149 1.51 12.08 10.13
N PHE A 150 1.29 11.95 8.82
CA PHE A 150 0.06 12.35 8.13
C PHE A 150 -0.06 11.68 6.77
N HIS A 151 -1.28 11.60 6.25
CA HIS A 151 -1.61 10.93 5.00
C HIS A 151 -1.88 11.92 3.88
N THR A 152 -1.70 11.48 2.63
CA THR A 152 -2.20 12.22 1.47
C THR A 152 -2.49 11.29 0.30
N LYS A 153 -3.54 11.62 -0.46
CA LYS A 153 -4.00 10.86 -1.62
C LYS A 153 -4.19 11.77 -2.82
N GLY A 154 -3.86 11.28 -4.02
CA GLY A 154 -3.98 12.04 -5.26
C GLY A 154 -5.40 12.13 -5.85
N ALA A 155 -6.27 11.16 -5.56
CA ALA A 155 -7.62 11.11 -6.11
C ALA A 155 -8.66 10.54 -5.14
N TYR A 156 -9.87 11.08 -5.26
CA TYR A 156 -11.11 10.55 -4.70
C TYR A 156 -12.08 10.33 -5.86
N TYR A 157 -12.14 9.10 -6.39
CA TYR A 157 -12.99 8.84 -7.54
C TYR A 157 -14.48 8.94 -7.19
N ILE A 158 -15.21 9.73 -7.98
CA ILE A 158 -16.64 9.99 -7.78
C ILE A 158 -17.42 9.53 -9.02
N PRO A 159 -18.48 8.69 -8.87
CA PRO A 159 -18.88 8.02 -7.64
C PRO A 159 -17.85 6.96 -7.22
N ARG A 160 -17.76 6.69 -5.91
CA ARG A 160 -16.89 5.64 -5.36
C ARG A 160 -17.23 4.25 -5.91
N ARG A 161 -18.51 4.03 -6.25
CA ARG A 161 -19.03 2.84 -6.93
C ARG A 161 -19.96 3.22 -8.07
N CYS A 162 -19.76 2.61 -9.22
CA CYS A 162 -20.52 2.90 -10.43
C CYS A 162 -21.67 1.91 -10.68
N TYR A 163 -21.65 0.70 -10.10
CA TYR A 163 -22.72 -0.31 -10.22
C TYR A 163 -23.23 -0.58 -11.65
N GLY A 164 -22.39 -0.46 -12.69
CA GLY A 164 -22.87 -0.59 -14.08
C GLY A 164 -22.94 0.73 -14.86
N HIS A 165 -22.85 1.86 -14.18
CA HIS A 165 -23.00 3.18 -14.79
C HIS A 165 -21.67 3.70 -15.34
N LYS A 166 -21.72 4.38 -16.48
CA LYS A 166 -20.57 5.10 -17.03
C LYS A 166 -20.16 6.20 -16.06
N VAL A 167 -18.85 6.35 -15.86
CA VAL A 167 -18.25 7.44 -15.10
C VAL A 167 -17.28 8.22 -15.99
N SER A 168 -17.04 9.49 -15.66
CA SER A 168 -16.01 10.28 -16.33
C SER A 168 -14.62 9.82 -15.93
N TYR A 169 -13.68 10.00 -16.86
CA TYR A 169 -12.24 9.90 -16.62
C TYR A 169 -11.85 10.85 -15.48
N GLN A 170 -11.12 10.32 -14.51
CA GLN A 170 -10.60 11.04 -13.36
C GLN A 170 -9.18 10.57 -13.09
N SER A 171 -8.30 11.53 -12.86
CA SER A 171 -6.88 11.28 -12.65
C SER A 171 -6.47 11.54 -11.21
N PRO A 172 -5.52 10.76 -10.67
CA PRO A 172 -4.66 11.22 -9.59
C PRO A 172 -4.09 12.62 -9.87
N ASN A 173 -4.07 13.46 -8.85
CA ASN A 173 -3.52 14.81 -8.92
C ASN A 173 -2.24 14.88 -8.07
N LEU A 174 -1.08 14.93 -8.73
CA LEU A 174 0.21 15.02 -8.06
C LEU A 174 0.37 16.37 -7.34
N SER A 175 -0.11 17.46 -7.94
CA SER A 175 -0.03 18.79 -7.32
C SER A 175 -0.82 18.86 -6.01
N LYS A 176 -1.94 18.15 -5.91
CA LYS A 176 -2.70 18.01 -4.66
C LYS A 176 -1.84 17.35 -3.58
N ILE A 177 -1.23 16.19 -3.88
CA ILE A 177 -0.35 15.47 -2.95
C ILE A 177 0.75 16.41 -2.43
N LEU A 178 1.44 17.10 -3.34
CA LEU A 178 2.53 18.00 -2.97
C LEU A 178 2.06 19.20 -2.15
N ASN A 179 0.89 19.76 -2.46
CA ASN A 179 0.30 20.85 -1.69
C ASN A 179 -0.10 20.40 -0.28
N ASP A 180 -0.70 19.22 -0.12
CA ASP A 180 -1.06 18.67 1.19
C ASP A 180 0.20 18.50 2.06
N ILE A 181 1.26 17.92 1.49
CA ILE A 181 2.56 17.76 2.18
C ILE A 181 3.14 19.12 2.54
N HIS A 182 3.20 20.06 1.59
CA HIS A 182 3.73 21.40 1.84
C HIS A 182 2.98 22.11 2.98
N ASN A 183 1.65 22.05 2.96
CA ASN A 183 0.82 22.68 3.99
C ASN A 183 1.05 22.03 5.36
N ASN A 184 1.12 20.70 5.45
CA ASN A 184 1.43 20.01 6.70
C ASN A 184 2.85 20.31 7.21
N LEU A 185 3.85 20.44 6.30
CA LEU A 185 5.20 20.88 6.66
C LEU A 185 5.21 22.29 7.24
N MET A 186 4.41 23.21 6.68
CA MET A 186 4.27 24.57 7.22
C MET A 186 3.76 24.53 8.67
N ILE A 187 2.75 23.70 8.97
CA ILE A 187 2.28 23.50 10.35
C ILE A 187 3.40 22.95 11.23
N CYS A 188 4.11 21.92 10.78
CA CYS A 188 5.20 21.31 11.54
C CYS A 188 6.31 22.32 11.87
N ASN A 189 6.55 23.30 10.99
CA ASN A 189 7.55 24.34 11.18
C ASN A 189 7.09 25.48 12.11
N GLU A 190 5.79 25.57 12.45
CA GLU A 190 5.29 26.49 13.48
C GLU A 190 5.80 26.09 14.89
N PHE A 191 6.25 24.84 15.08
CA PHE A 191 6.68 24.28 16.36
C PHE A 191 8.19 23.99 16.35
N GLU A 192 9.00 25.03 16.54
CA GLU A 192 10.47 24.97 16.42
C GLU A 192 11.14 23.87 17.27
N GLN A 193 10.60 23.59 18.46
CA GLN A 193 11.06 22.51 19.34
C GLN A 193 10.98 21.11 18.70
N LEU A 194 10.20 20.94 17.63
CA LEU A 194 10.02 19.68 16.91
C LEU A 194 10.82 19.61 15.59
N ASN A 195 11.61 20.64 15.24
CA ASN A 195 12.29 20.74 13.94
C ASN A 195 13.26 19.58 13.64
N ASN A 196 13.77 18.92 14.68
CA ASN A 196 14.66 17.76 14.55
C ASN A 196 13.92 16.43 14.36
N LEU A 197 12.59 16.42 14.50
CA LEU A 197 11.83 15.18 14.39
C LEU A 197 11.59 14.80 12.93
N PRO A 198 11.69 13.49 12.61
CA PRO A 198 11.34 12.98 11.31
C PRO A 198 9.84 13.11 11.05
N ILE A 199 9.51 13.29 9.79
CA ILE A 199 8.14 13.35 9.27
C ILE A 199 7.90 12.13 8.40
N PHE A 200 6.81 11.44 8.66
CA PHE A 200 6.37 10.27 7.92
C PHE A 200 5.09 10.58 7.15
N ILE A 201 5.06 10.11 5.90
CA ILE A 201 3.86 10.12 5.07
C ILE A 201 3.47 8.66 4.88
N ASP A 202 2.90 8.12 5.92
CA ASP A 202 2.65 6.70 6.17
C ASP A 202 1.42 6.14 5.46
N GLU A 203 0.83 6.95 4.58
CA GLU A 203 -0.18 6.58 3.60
C GLU A 203 -0.13 7.56 2.42
N CYS A 204 0.76 7.32 1.44
CA CYS A 204 1.02 8.22 0.32
C CYS A 204 0.72 7.54 -1.04
N ASP A 205 -0.48 7.76 -1.59
CA ASP A 205 -0.94 7.00 -2.77
C ASP A 205 -1.60 7.85 -3.87
N PRO A 206 -1.56 7.39 -5.13
CA PRO A 206 -2.26 8.06 -6.24
C PRO A 206 -3.77 8.22 -6.04
N ALA A 207 -4.43 7.31 -5.34
CA ALA A 207 -5.88 7.34 -5.12
C ALA A 207 -6.23 6.81 -3.72
N VAL A 208 -7.40 7.16 -3.20
CA VAL A 208 -7.97 6.51 -2.02
C VAL A 208 -8.62 5.17 -2.39
N GLY A 209 -8.81 4.30 -1.39
CA GLY A 209 -9.76 3.20 -1.51
C GLY A 209 -9.15 1.88 -2.00
N THR A 210 -8.16 1.40 -1.26
CA THR A 210 -7.38 0.18 -1.50
C THR A 210 -8.19 -1.05 -1.91
N ILE A 211 -9.39 -1.23 -1.33
CA ILE A 211 -10.26 -2.40 -1.58
C ILE A 211 -11.08 -2.32 -2.88
N TYR A 212 -11.12 -1.16 -3.52
CA TYR A 212 -11.87 -0.93 -4.75
C TYR A 212 -11.03 -1.22 -5.97
N GLY A 213 -11.72 -1.70 -7.00
CA GLY A 213 -11.11 -2.02 -8.28
C GLY A 213 -11.88 -1.46 -9.45
N VAL A 214 -11.50 -1.86 -10.66
CA VAL A 214 -12.06 -1.41 -11.94
C VAL A 214 -13.57 -1.61 -12.05
N TYR A 215 -14.14 -2.55 -11.30
CA TYR A 215 -15.58 -2.83 -11.27
C TYR A 215 -16.34 -1.97 -10.26
N ASP A 216 -15.67 -1.44 -9.25
CA ASP A 216 -16.23 -0.41 -8.38
C ASP A 216 -16.18 0.92 -9.12
N ASN A 217 -15.00 1.31 -9.61
CA ASN A 217 -14.83 2.48 -10.46
C ASN A 217 -13.73 2.18 -11.52
N PRO A 218 -14.02 2.34 -12.82
CA PRO A 218 -13.06 1.97 -13.85
C PRO A 218 -11.76 2.79 -13.82
N ASN A 219 -11.74 3.98 -13.20
CA ASN A 219 -10.52 4.78 -13.03
C ASN A 219 -9.42 4.04 -12.22
N TYR A 220 -9.76 3.01 -11.44
CA TYR A 220 -8.78 2.14 -10.76
C TYR A 220 -7.92 1.31 -11.72
N ILE A 221 -8.17 1.36 -13.03
CA ILE A 221 -7.32 0.70 -14.03
C ILE A 221 -5.87 1.16 -13.94
N ILE A 222 -5.63 2.39 -13.49
CA ILE A 222 -4.29 2.93 -13.30
C ILE A 222 -3.41 2.04 -12.42
N CYS A 223 -3.98 1.30 -11.47
CA CYS A 223 -3.25 0.42 -10.56
C CYS A 223 -2.70 -0.84 -11.26
N ASN A 224 -3.20 -1.16 -12.45
CA ASN A 224 -2.75 -2.30 -13.24
C ASN A 224 -1.69 -1.93 -14.28
N THR A 225 -1.53 -0.64 -14.62
CA THR A 225 -0.72 -0.19 -15.75
C THR A 225 0.62 0.39 -15.33
N GLU A 226 1.47 0.64 -16.32
CA GLU A 226 2.72 1.39 -16.23
C GLU A 226 2.55 2.83 -15.71
N TYR A 227 1.34 3.38 -15.72
CA TYR A 227 1.04 4.65 -15.08
C TYR A 227 1.39 4.62 -13.58
N TYR A 228 1.06 3.53 -12.87
CA TYR A 228 1.24 3.43 -11.42
C TYR A 228 2.70 3.65 -10.97
N PRO A 229 3.70 2.91 -11.51
CA PRO A 229 5.09 3.18 -11.16
C PRO A 229 5.55 4.58 -11.57
N CYS A 230 5.05 5.17 -12.67
CA CYS A 230 5.43 6.51 -13.12
C CYS A 230 4.95 7.63 -12.19
N ILE A 231 3.69 7.57 -11.73
CA ILE A 231 3.19 8.55 -10.76
C ILE A 231 3.89 8.40 -9.41
N VAL A 232 4.13 7.17 -8.95
CA VAL A 232 4.87 6.92 -7.71
C VAL A 232 6.30 7.44 -7.82
N ALA A 233 6.94 7.30 -8.99
CA ALA A 233 8.27 7.84 -9.21
C ALA A 233 8.29 9.38 -9.16
N SER A 234 7.32 10.02 -9.81
CA SER A 234 7.15 11.47 -9.79
C SER A 234 6.88 12.00 -8.39
N MET A 235 6.02 11.32 -7.64
CA MET A 235 5.74 11.61 -6.24
C MET A 235 7.02 11.58 -5.40
N ILE A 236 7.79 10.48 -5.46
CA ILE A 236 9.05 10.36 -4.71
C ILE A 236 10.03 11.49 -5.08
N TYR A 237 10.23 11.75 -6.37
CA TYR A 237 11.14 12.78 -6.85
C TYR A 237 10.80 14.16 -6.28
N HIS A 238 9.54 14.57 -6.36
CA HIS A 238 9.12 15.87 -5.84
C HIS A 238 9.16 15.92 -4.31
N ILE A 239 8.78 14.85 -3.61
CA ILE A 239 8.85 14.77 -2.14
C ILE A 239 10.28 14.95 -1.65
N LEU A 240 11.27 14.31 -2.29
CA LEU A 240 12.68 14.45 -1.95
C LEU A 240 13.18 15.91 -2.03
N SER A 241 12.54 16.74 -2.85
CA SER A 241 12.88 18.17 -2.98
C SER A 241 12.19 19.07 -1.94
N LEU A 242 11.16 18.60 -1.24
CA LEU A 242 10.37 19.41 -0.32
C LEU A 242 11.05 19.62 1.03
N SER A 243 11.57 18.55 1.65
CA SER A 243 12.18 18.63 2.97
C SER A 243 13.02 17.40 3.28
N ASN A 244 14.20 17.61 3.88
CA ASN A 244 15.03 16.54 4.45
C ASN A 244 14.46 15.94 5.74
N ARG A 245 13.39 16.54 6.31
CA ARG A 245 12.68 15.99 7.46
C ARG A 245 11.79 14.81 7.07
N ILE A 246 11.38 14.71 5.81
CA ILE A 246 10.59 13.58 5.32
C ILE A 246 11.53 12.38 5.20
N GLN A 247 11.46 11.47 6.16
CA GLN A 247 12.36 10.31 6.23
C GLN A 247 11.70 9.01 5.78
N LEU A 248 10.37 8.98 5.68
CA LEU A 248 9.62 7.80 5.29
C LEU A 248 8.34 8.20 4.58
N ILE A 249 8.07 7.51 3.47
CA ILE A 249 6.75 7.43 2.88
C ILE A 249 6.39 5.96 2.76
N THR A 250 5.12 5.61 2.90
CA THR A 250 4.66 4.25 2.61
C THR A 250 3.72 4.26 1.41
N HIS A 251 3.66 3.09 0.78
CA HIS A 251 2.69 2.79 -0.24
C HIS A 251 1.63 1.85 0.34
N TRP A 252 0.36 2.27 0.36
CA TRP A 252 -0.72 1.55 1.05
C TRP A 252 -1.28 0.41 0.19
N SER A 253 -0.49 -0.65 0.06
CA SER A 253 -0.76 -1.83 -0.79
C SER A 253 -0.89 -3.11 0.04
N PHE A 254 -1.81 -3.99 -0.37
CA PHE A 254 -2.15 -5.22 0.37
C PHE A 254 -2.12 -6.45 -0.53
N TYR A 255 -2.18 -7.63 0.07
CA TYR A 255 -2.59 -8.85 -0.62
C TYR A 255 -4.11 -9.01 -0.48
N MET A 256 -4.80 -9.21 -1.60
CA MET A 256 -6.27 -9.23 -1.66
C MET A 256 -6.78 -10.60 -2.08
N GLU A 257 -6.82 -11.53 -1.12
CA GLU A 257 -7.25 -12.91 -1.36
C GLU A 257 -8.65 -12.99 -1.99
N GLY A 258 -8.81 -13.86 -2.99
CA GLY A 258 -10.09 -14.13 -3.64
C GLY A 258 -10.56 -13.07 -4.65
N LYS A 259 -9.84 -11.96 -4.82
CA LYS A 259 -10.08 -11.00 -5.92
C LYS A 259 -9.71 -11.56 -7.29
N ARG A 260 -10.28 -10.99 -8.35
CA ARG A 260 -9.95 -11.37 -9.74
C ARG A 260 -8.53 -10.94 -10.08
N LEU A 261 -7.98 -11.55 -11.13
CA LEU A 261 -6.72 -11.12 -11.72
C LEU A 261 -6.85 -9.66 -12.20
N PHE A 262 -5.85 -8.84 -11.86
CA PHE A 262 -5.79 -7.43 -12.26
C PHE A 262 -7.07 -6.65 -11.93
N GLU A 263 -7.59 -6.82 -10.71
CA GLU A 263 -8.81 -6.15 -10.22
C GLU A 263 -8.67 -4.61 -10.19
N GLY A 264 -7.46 -4.06 -10.24
CA GLY A 264 -7.20 -2.62 -10.05
C GLY A 264 -7.15 -2.20 -8.58
N ASN A 265 -7.08 -3.16 -7.66
CA ASN A 265 -6.83 -2.86 -6.25
C ASN A 265 -5.39 -2.36 -6.03
N HIS A 266 -5.19 -1.64 -4.92
CA HIS A 266 -3.85 -1.30 -4.44
C HIS A 266 -3.15 -2.56 -3.93
N THR A 267 -2.45 -3.22 -4.83
CA THR A 267 -1.77 -4.49 -4.60
C THR A 267 -0.44 -4.47 -5.34
N LEU A 268 0.54 -5.23 -4.86
CA LEU A 268 1.83 -5.41 -5.56
C LEU A 268 1.82 -6.64 -6.48
N MET A 269 0.92 -7.57 -6.21
CA MET A 269 0.77 -8.82 -6.95
C MET A 269 -0.68 -9.31 -6.91
N THR A 270 -1.01 -10.18 -7.84
CA THR A 270 -2.27 -10.91 -7.87
C THR A 270 -2.27 -12.15 -6.98
N ASN A 271 -3.44 -12.78 -6.80
CA ASN A 271 -3.61 -14.05 -6.09
C ASN A 271 -2.86 -15.25 -6.71
N TYR A 272 -2.32 -15.09 -7.93
CA TYR A 272 -1.46 -16.09 -8.59
C TYR A 272 0.04 -15.82 -8.39
N ASN A 273 0.39 -14.87 -7.51
CA ASN A 273 1.74 -14.33 -7.36
C ASN A 273 2.30 -13.74 -8.66
N LEU A 274 1.43 -13.12 -9.47
CA LEU A 274 1.84 -12.36 -10.65
C LEU A 274 2.07 -10.90 -10.28
N TYR A 275 3.24 -10.38 -10.58
CA TYR A 275 3.64 -9.02 -10.21
C TYR A 275 2.97 -7.96 -11.09
N LEU A 276 2.47 -6.90 -10.43
CA LEU A 276 1.95 -5.71 -11.10
C LEU A 276 3.10 -4.75 -11.46
N PRO A 277 2.92 -3.87 -12.47
CA PRO A 277 3.96 -2.94 -12.89
C PRO A 277 4.54 -2.07 -11.75
N ILE A 278 3.73 -1.72 -10.75
CA ILE A 278 4.19 -0.98 -9.57
C ILE A 278 5.33 -1.70 -8.84
N LEU A 279 5.27 -3.02 -8.71
CA LEU A 279 6.33 -3.78 -8.06
C LEU A 279 7.62 -3.77 -8.89
N SER A 280 7.51 -3.82 -10.21
CA SER A 280 8.65 -3.62 -11.11
C SER A 280 9.26 -2.23 -10.93
N GLY A 281 8.44 -1.19 -10.77
CA GLY A 281 8.89 0.16 -10.46
C GLY A 281 9.65 0.23 -9.12
N LEU A 282 9.09 -0.36 -8.06
CA LEU A 282 9.74 -0.41 -6.74
C LEU A 282 11.08 -1.16 -6.76
N LYS A 283 11.18 -2.25 -7.55
CA LYS A 283 12.44 -2.96 -7.80
C LYS A 283 13.47 -2.09 -8.52
N LEU A 284 13.05 -1.24 -9.47
CA LEU A 284 13.95 -0.27 -10.11
C LEU A 284 14.42 0.80 -9.12
N PHE A 285 13.52 1.29 -8.25
CA PHE A 285 13.90 2.17 -7.13
C PHE A 285 14.94 1.52 -6.21
N GLY A 286 14.79 0.23 -5.88
CA GLY A 286 15.75 -0.52 -5.07
C GLY A 286 17.15 -0.65 -5.69
N LYS A 287 17.32 -0.32 -6.98
CA LYS A 287 18.64 -0.25 -7.63
C LYS A 287 19.36 1.08 -7.38
N LEU A 288 18.66 2.13 -6.97
CA LEU A 288 19.24 3.42 -6.62
C LEU A 288 19.91 3.32 -5.24
N LYS A 289 21.23 3.48 -5.17
CA LYS A 289 21.99 3.21 -3.93
C LYS A 289 23.11 4.23 -3.67
N TYR A 290 23.46 4.33 -2.39
CA TYR A 290 24.59 5.06 -1.79
C TYR A 290 24.57 6.58 -1.89
N LYS A 291 24.83 7.14 -3.07
CA LYS A 291 25.06 8.58 -3.22
C LYS A 291 24.28 9.16 -4.39
N GLN A 292 23.43 10.15 -4.13
CA GLN A 292 22.68 10.85 -5.17
C GLN A 292 23.60 11.72 -6.03
N LEU A 293 23.35 11.72 -7.34
CA LEU A 293 24.02 12.54 -8.34
C LEU A 293 23.11 13.65 -8.82
N PHE A 294 23.72 14.76 -9.25
CA PHE A 294 23.01 15.87 -9.88
C PHE A 294 22.63 15.53 -11.33
N ILE A 295 21.43 15.96 -11.74
CA ILE A 295 20.95 15.88 -13.11
C ILE A 295 20.60 17.28 -13.58
N GLU A 296 21.15 17.69 -14.72
CA GLU A 296 20.75 18.91 -15.43
C GLU A 296 19.80 18.55 -16.56
N MET A 297 18.63 19.18 -16.61
CA MET A 297 17.65 18.99 -17.68
C MET A 297 17.53 20.28 -18.49
N ASN A 298 17.84 20.21 -19.78
CA ASN A 298 17.84 21.37 -20.69
C ASN A 298 16.44 21.78 -21.16
N GLN A 299 15.39 21.04 -20.81
CA GLN A 299 14.02 21.28 -21.26
C GLN A 299 13.12 21.65 -20.09
N ILE A 300 12.63 22.89 -20.08
CA ILE A 300 11.83 23.48 -18.99
C ILE A 300 10.35 23.06 -19.02
N GLN A 301 9.91 22.26 -20.01
CA GLN A 301 8.47 22.09 -20.31
C GLN A 301 7.97 20.66 -20.47
N LEU A 302 8.81 19.63 -20.34
CA LEU A 302 8.33 18.25 -20.38
C LEU A 302 8.33 17.66 -18.97
N PRO A 303 7.28 16.94 -18.57
CA PRO A 303 7.21 16.33 -17.25
C PRO A 303 7.98 14.99 -17.21
N ILE A 304 9.23 15.07 -17.66
CA ILE A 304 10.23 14.01 -17.57
C ILE A 304 11.16 14.39 -16.44
N PHE A 305 11.38 13.45 -15.53
CA PHE A 305 12.26 13.65 -14.40
C PHE A 305 13.18 12.45 -14.24
N GLY A 306 14.19 12.61 -13.39
CA GLY A 306 15.13 11.55 -13.14
C GLY A 306 15.76 11.62 -11.77
N ILE A 307 16.17 10.44 -11.29
CA ILE A 307 16.96 10.28 -10.08
C ILE A 307 18.20 9.48 -10.47
N ALA A 308 19.37 10.02 -10.16
CA ALA A 308 20.64 9.36 -10.43
C ALA A 308 21.39 9.08 -9.13
N THR A 309 22.07 7.95 -9.07
CA THR A 309 22.94 7.57 -7.96
C THR A 309 24.25 6.96 -8.45
N CYS A 310 25.26 6.93 -7.58
CA CYS A 310 26.48 6.17 -7.79
C CYS A 310 26.83 5.29 -6.59
N ASP A 311 27.40 4.14 -6.92
CA ASP A 311 28.14 3.24 -6.05
C ASP A 311 29.62 3.40 -6.42
N ASP A 312 30.33 4.26 -5.68
CA ASP A 312 31.73 4.57 -5.96
C ASP A 312 32.64 3.34 -5.78
N GLU A 313 32.29 2.43 -4.84
CA GLU A 313 33.07 1.23 -4.54
C GLU A 313 33.02 0.23 -5.69
N ASN A 314 31.82 -0.07 -6.19
CA ASN A 314 31.64 -1.01 -7.30
C ASN A 314 31.65 -0.34 -8.67
N LYS A 315 31.88 0.98 -8.73
CA LYS A 315 31.91 1.80 -9.95
C LYS A 315 30.63 1.65 -10.78
N LYS A 316 29.47 1.60 -10.11
CA LYS A 316 28.16 1.51 -10.76
C LYS A 316 27.46 2.86 -10.73
N PHE A 317 26.90 3.25 -11.85
CA PHE A 317 26.08 4.45 -11.98
C PHE A 317 24.66 4.01 -12.31
N GLN A 318 23.67 4.58 -11.63
CA GLN A 318 22.26 4.28 -11.87
C GLN A 318 21.52 5.56 -12.21
N LEU A 319 20.66 5.49 -13.21
CA LEU A 319 19.78 6.57 -13.61
C LEU A 319 18.39 5.98 -13.81
N LEU A 320 17.43 6.43 -13.00
CA LEU A 320 16.02 6.19 -13.20
C LEU A 320 15.44 7.42 -13.90
N LEU A 321 14.91 7.24 -15.11
CA LEU A 321 14.14 8.25 -15.84
C LEU A 321 12.69 7.81 -15.91
N PHE A 322 11.77 8.75 -15.76
CA PHE A 322 10.35 8.51 -15.85
C PHE A 322 9.65 9.71 -16.47
N TYR A 323 8.55 9.42 -17.16
CA TYR A 323 7.75 10.42 -17.86
C TYR A 323 6.32 10.28 -17.38
N HIS A 324 5.78 11.34 -16.77
CA HIS A 324 4.50 11.30 -16.08
C HIS A 324 3.67 12.53 -16.41
N VAL A 325 2.40 12.34 -16.69
CA VAL A 325 1.38 13.39 -16.66
C VAL A 325 0.23 12.89 -15.82
N ASP A 326 -0.46 13.78 -15.11
CA ASP A 326 -1.60 13.37 -14.28
C ASP A 326 -2.72 12.74 -15.14
N ASP A 327 -2.96 13.27 -16.34
CA ASP A 327 -3.91 12.69 -17.29
C ASP A 327 -3.42 11.33 -17.83
N TRP A 328 -3.81 10.26 -17.15
CA TRP A 328 -3.49 8.90 -17.52
C TRP A 328 -4.10 8.45 -18.86
N THR A 329 -4.96 9.27 -19.48
CA THR A 329 -5.50 9.02 -20.83
C THR A 329 -4.67 9.66 -21.94
N SER A 330 -3.61 10.40 -21.60
CA SER A 330 -2.72 11.02 -22.57
C SER A 330 -1.85 9.99 -23.32
N GLU A 331 -1.48 10.31 -24.55
CA GLU A 331 -0.51 9.59 -25.37
C GLU A 331 0.57 10.57 -25.81
N ASP A 332 1.84 10.27 -25.54
CA ASP A 332 2.96 11.05 -26.06
C ASP A 332 4.22 10.20 -26.12
N ILE A 333 5.20 10.60 -26.95
CA ILE A 333 6.51 9.96 -27.02
C ILE A 333 7.57 11.03 -27.11
N GLN A 334 8.53 10.99 -26.18
CA GLN A 334 9.64 11.93 -26.14
C GLN A 334 10.96 11.23 -26.41
N SER A 335 11.75 11.76 -27.35
CA SER A 335 13.06 11.22 -27.68
C SER A 335 14.13 11.82 -26.77
N ILE A 336 14.73 10.99 -25.92
CA ILE A 336 15.63 11.39 -24.84
C ILE A 336 17.09 11.24 -25.27
N LYS A 337 17.89 12.26 -24.96
CA LYS A 337 19.36 12.21 -25.09
C LYS A 337 19.98 12.34 -23.71
N VAL A 338 20.73 11.32 -23.29
CA VAL A 338 21.42 11.30 -22.00
C VAL A 338 22.92 11.40 -22.24
N THR A 339 23.57 12.33 -21.53
CA THR A 339 25.03 12.42 -21.46
C THR A 339 25.45 12.35 -20.00
N PHE A 340 26.29 11.39 -19.66
CA PHE A 340 27.00 11.39 -18.39
C PHE A 340 28.36 12.05 -18.59
N ILE A 341 28.72 12.95 -17.69
CA ILE A 341 29.98 13.68 -17.70
C ILE A 341 30.83 13.28 -16.49
N ASN A 342 32.14 13.49 -16.59
CA ASN A 342 33.12 13.18 -15.54
C ASN A 342 33.13 11.70 -15.11
N ILE A 343 32.95 10.78 -16.06
CA ILE A 343 33.07 9.34 -15.79
C ILE A 343 34.56 8.96 -15.71
N PRO A 344 35.07 8.46 -14.56
CA PRO A 344 36.48 8.12 -14.39
C PRO A 344 36.80 6.69 -14.85
N LEU A 345 36.18 6.22 -15.93
CA LEU A 345 36.31 4.86 -16.47
C LEU A 345 36.67 4.93 -17.95
N GLN A 346 37.27 3.86 -18.47
CA GLN A 346 37.57 3.73 -19.91
C GLN A 346 36.42 3.07 -20.68
N ASN A 347 35.76 2.09 -20.08
CA ASN A 347 34.63 1.36 -20.64
C ASN A 347 33.53 1.21 -19.60
N ILE A 348 32.29 1.11 -20.05
CA ILE A 348 31.13 0.86 -19.21
C ILE A 348 30.15 -0.07 -19.92
N LEU A 349 29.53 -0.98 -19.16
CA LEU A 349 28.46 -1.84 -19.66
C LEU A 349 27.11 -1.24 -19.28
N LEU A 350 26.33 -0.82 -20.28
CA LEU A 350 24.98 -0.29 -20.07
C LEU A 350 23.95 -1.44 -20.02
N LYS A 351 23.20 -1.51 -18.93
CA LYS A 351 21.97 -2.30 -18.83
C LYS A 351 20.77 -1.35 -18.76
N HIS A 352 19.97 -1.32 -19.82
CA HIS A 352 18.81 -0.43 -19.93
C HIS A 352 17.54 -1.21 -19.65
N TYR A 353 16.99 -1.08 -18.44
CA TYR A 353 15.71 -1.68 -18.07
C TYR A 353 14.53 -0.80 -18.49
N ARG A 354 13.39 -1.41 -18.85
CA ARG A 354 12.21 -0.67 -19.29
C ARG A 354 10.92 -1.20 -18.68
N ILE A 355 10.06 -0.27 -18.25
CA ILE A 355 8.64 -0.50 -17.97
C ILE A 355 7.86 0.41 -18.92
N ASP A 356 7.02 -0.19 -19.76
CA ASP A 356 6.03 0.47 -20.64
C ASP A 356 4.93 -0.55 -20.97
N SER A 357 4.02 -0.28 -21.91
CA SER A 357 3.00 -1.28 -22.27
C SER A 357 3.59 -2.56 -22.89
N ASN A 358 4.79 -2.50 -23.44
CA ASN A 358 5.42 -3.60 -24.17
C ASN A 358 6.54 -4.31 -23.38
N HIS A 359 7.02 -3.72 -22.29
CA HIS A 359 8.12 -4.24 -21.47
C HIS A 359 7.76 -4.26 -19.99
N SER A 360 8.10 -5.36 -19.30
CA SER A 360 7.96 -5.52 -17.84
C SER A 360 6.54 -5.27 -17.30
N ASN A 361 5.52 -5.61 -18.10
CA ASN A 361 4.13 -5.30 -17.83
C ASN A 361 3.25 -6.57 -17.95
N THR A 362 3.13 -7.28 -16.83
CA THR A 362 2.34 -8.52 -16.76
C THR A 362 0.87 -8.30 -17.07
N TYR A 363 0.34 -7.10 -16.81
CA TYR A 363 -1.05 -6.76 -17.13
C TYR A 363 -1.27 -6.76 -18.64
N THR A 364 -0.41 -6.08 -19.42
CA THR A 364 -0.53 -6.08 -20.88
C THR A 364 -0.37 -7.49 -21.47
N GLU A 365 0.48 -8.34 -20.89
CA GLU A 365 0.60 -9.75 -21.30
C GLU A 365 -0.66 -10.57 -21.00
N TRP A 366 -1.30 -10.35 -19.85
CA TRP A 366 -2.60 -10.96 -19.54
C TRP A 366 -3.69 -10.53 -20.53
N ILE A 367 -3.62 -9.30 -21.04
CA ILE A 367 -4.53 -8.83 -22.08
C ILE A 367 -4.30 -9.53 -23.42
N LYS A 368 -3.03 -9.73 -23.80
CA LYS A 368 -2.67 -10.42 -25.07
C LYS A 368 -3.20 -11.86 -25.12
N ILE A 369 -3.32 -12.52 -23.97
CA ILE A 369 -3.92 -13.85 -23.86
C ILE A 369 -5.45 -13.82 -23.63
N GLU A 370 -6.10 -12.71 -24.00
CA GLU A 370 -7.55 -12.51 -23.95
C GLU A 370 -8.16 -12.33 -22.55
N LYS A 371 -7.36 -11.89 -21.57
CA LYS A 371 -7.83 -11.53 -20.21
C LYS A 371 -8.59 -12.67 -19.48
N PRO A 372 -8.06 -13.90 -19.41
CA PRO A 372 -8.78 -15.02 -18.80
C PRO A 372 -8.98 -14.79 -17.30
N ASP A 373 -10.19 -15.03 -16.80
CA ASP A 373 -10.52 -14.95 -15.37
C ASP A 373 -9.81 -16.05 -14.55
N GLN A 374 -9.54 -17.20 -15.17
CA GLN A 374 -8.80 -18.32 -14.61
C GLN A 374 -7.69 -18.74 -15.56
N LEU A 375 -6.48 -18.91 -15.02
CA LEU A 375 -5.31 -19.29 -15.80
C LEU A 375 -5.15 -20.81 -15.81
N ASN A 376 -4.95 -21.39 -16.98
CA ASN A 376 -4.38 -22.74 -17.06
C ASN A 376 -2.87 -22.72 -16.75
N ALA A 377 -2.25 -23.90 -16.65
CA ALA A 377 -0.84 -24.01 -16.30
C ALA A 377 0.10 -23.27 -17.27
N ASP A 378 -0.13 -23.40 -18.58
CA ASP A 378 0.70 -22.79 -19.61
C ASP A 378 0.57 -21.25 -19.61
N GLN A 379 -0.65 -20.74 -19.43
CA GLN A 379 -0.92 -19.31 -19.30
C GLN A 379 -0.27 -18.72 -18.05
N LEU A 380 -0.37 -19.42 -16.91
CA LEU A 380 0.27 -18.99 -15.66
C LEU A 380 1.80 -18.97 -15.81
N GLU A 381 2.38 -20.00 -16.42
CA GLU A 381 3.82 -20.07 -16.66
C GLU A 381 4.29 -18.95 -17.61
N HIS A 382 3.55 -18.69 -18.69
CA HIS A 382 3.80 -17.56 -19.58
C HIS A 382 3.82 -16.23 -18.82
N LEU A 383 2.80 -15.97 -18.00
CA LEU A 383 2.72 -14.72 -17.24
C LEU A 383 3.84 -14.63 -16.18
N LYS A 384 4.16 -15.71 -15.49
CA LYS A 384 5.29 -15.75 -14.55
C LYS A 384 6.64 -15.47 -15.19
N ARG A 385 6.87 -15.92 -16.43
CA ARG A 385 8.09 -15.58 -17.19
C ARG A 385 8.08 -14.11 -17.64
N SER A 386 6.89 -13.56 -17.89
CA SER A 386 6.74 -12.19 -18.38
C SER A 386 6.91 -11.10 -17.32
N GLN A 387 6.75 -11.43 -16.03
CA GLN A 387 6.73 -10.47 -14.92
C GLN A 387 8.10 -9.93 -14.50
N GLU A 388 9.20 -10.49 -15.01
CA GLU A 388 10.55 -10.01 -14.73
C GLU A 388 10.80 -8.65 -15.38
N ILE A 389 11.68 -7.85 -14.78
CA ILE A 389 12.09 -6.58 -15.39
C ILE A 389 13.00 -6.89 -16.58
N LYS A 390 12.52 -6.54 -17.77
CA LYS A 390 13.21 -6.79 -19.03
C LYS A 390 14.13 -5.63 -19.40
N LEU A 391 15.20 -5.97 -20.10
CA LEU A 391 16.03 -4.99 -20.78
C LEU A 391 15.32 -4.51 -22.05
N LEU A 392 15.48 -3.23 -22.39
CA LEU A 392 15.02 -2.67 -23.66
C LEU A 392 15.80 -3.24 -24.85
N HIS A 393 17.09 -3.53 -24.63
CA HIS A 393 18.00 -4.13 -25.58
C HIS A 393 19.07 -4.94 -24.84
N GLU A 394 19.77 -5.82 -25.54
CA GLU A 394 20.94 -6.52 -24.97
C GLU A 394 21.95 -5.51 -24.38
N PRO A 395 22.69 -5.87 -23.32
CA PRO A 395 23.67 -4.98 -22.71
C PRO A 395 24.68 -4.44 -23.73
N ILE A 396 24.92 -3.13 -23.70
CA ILE A 396 25.79 -2.45 -24.68
C ILE A 396 27.06 -1.99 -23.97
N GLU A 397 28.22 -2.35 -24.53
CA GLU A 397 29.50 -1.81 -24.08
C GLU A 397 29.77 -0.46 -24.74
N TYR A 398 30.05 0.56 -23.93
CA TYR A 398 30.44 1.88 -24.39
C TYR A 398 31.88 2.18 -24.00
N LYS A 399 32.62 2.76 -24.93
CA LYS A 399 33.89 3.44 -24.64
C LYS A 399 33.59 4.85 -24.14
N ILE A 400 34.30 5.24 -23.08
CA ILE A 400 34.22 6.60 -22.53
C ILE A 400 35.20 7.48 -23.28
N GLU A 401 34.71 8.55 -23.88
CA GLU A 401 35.52 9.50 -24.64
C GLU A 401 35.52 10.85 -23.93
N ASN A 402 36.70 11.42 -23.68
CA ASN A 402 36.85 12.70 -22.98
C ASN A 402 36.11 12.74 -21.61
N ASN A 403 36.15 11.62 -20.87
CA ASN A 403 35.41 11.42 -19.62
C ASN A 403 33.88 11.59 -19.75
N GLN A 404 33.33 11.40 -20.95
CA GLN A 404 31.89 11.47 -21.22
C GLN A 404 31.36 10.17 -21.82
N LEU A 405 30.14 9.82 -21.43
CA LEU A 405 29.32 8.80 -22.06
C LEU A 405 28.11 9.47 -22.68
N LYS A 406 27.97 9.39 -23.99
CA LYS A 406 26.77 9.82 -24.71
C LYS A 406 25.99 8.58 -25.11
N LEU A 407 24.80 8.42 -24.54
CA LEU A 407 23.92 7.32 -24.95
C LEU A 407 23.34 7.61 -26.33
N ALA A 408 23.09 6.55 -27.09
CA ALA A 408 22.21 6.66 -28.26
C ALA A 408 20.84 7.22 -27.81
N PRO A 409 20.19 8.10 -28.60
CA PRO A 409 18.85 8.56 -28.29
C PRO A 409 17.88 7.38 -28.17
N PHE A 410 16.93 7.47 -27.26
CA PHE A 410 15.88 6.47 -27.08
C PHE A 410 14.56 7.13 -26.74
N ASP A 411 13.47 6.47 -27.08
CA ASP A 411 12.13 7.00 -26.85
C ASP A 411 11.62 6.63 -25.46
N LEU A 412 10.94 7.60 -24.83
CA LEU A 412 10.28 7.46 -23.54
C LEU A 412 8.79 7.80 -23.75
N PRO A 413 7.90 6.81 -23.72
CA PRO A 413 6.50 7.01 -24.02
C PRO A 413 5.65 7.29 -22.78
N ILE A 414 4.56 8.02 -22.96
CA ILE A 414 3.32 7.94 -22.16
C ILE A 414 2.31 7.24 -23.05
N GLU A 415 1.76 6.14 -22.58
CA GLU A 415 0.82 5.33 -23.35
C GLU A 415 -0.55 5.40 -22.68
N ASN A 416 -1.56 5.75 -23.48
CA ASN A 416 -2.93 5.75 -23.01
C ASN A 416 -3.43 4.34 -22.90
N ASP A 417 -4.08 4.08 -21.78
CA ASP A 417 -4.95 2.96 -21.64
C ASP A 417 -6.36 3.29 -22.19
N ARG A 418 -6.56 3.21 -23.53
CA ARG A 418 -7.91 3.27 -24.15
C ARG A 418 -8.83 2.14 -23.72
N ARG A 419 -8.35 1.17 -22.92
CA ARG A 419 -9.11 -0.02 -22.48
C ARG A 419 -10.21 0.36 -21.48
N LEU A 420 -10.30 1.62 -21.06
CA LEU A 420 -11.50 2.14 -20.37
C LEU A 420 -12.78 2.12 -21.19
N GLU A 421 -12.70 2.34 -22.51
CA GLU A 421 -13.89 2.28 -23.35
C GLU A 421 -14.46 0.85 -23.38
N ASP A 422 -13.59 -0.15 -23.46
CA ASP A 422 -13.92 -1.59 -23.35
C ASP A 422 -14.52 -1.91 -21.98
N ILE A 423 -13.94 -1.39 -20.88
CA ILE A 423 -14.46 -1.60 -19.52
C ILE A 423 -15.84 -0.96 -19.33
N ASN A 424 -16.02 0.31 -19.73
CA ASN A 424 -17.32 0.99 -19.65
C ASN A 424 -18.39 0.31 -20.51
N GLN A 425 -18.03 -0.23 -21.68
CA GLN A 425 -18.94 -1.02 -22.51
C GLN A 425 -19.35 -2.32 -21.80
N ARG A 426 -18.40 -3.11 -21.27
CA ARG A 426 -18.69 -4.36 -20.53
C ARG A 426 -19.50 -4.14 -19.26
N ILE A 427 -19.21 -3.07 -18.51
CA ILE A 427 -19.95 -2.66 -17.32
C ILE A 427 -21.39 -2.29 -17.69
N CYS A 428 -21.62 -1.62 -18.83
CA CYS A 428 -22.96 -1.40 -19.39
C CYS A 428 -23.71 -2.69 -19.73
N TYR A 429 -23.02 -3.75 -20.19
CA TYR A 429 -23.66 -5.04 -20.52
C TYR A 429 -23.87 -5.96 -19.31
N ARG A 430 -23.24 -5.70 -18.17
CA ARG A 430 -23.44 -6.50 -16.94
C ARG A 430 -24.75 -6.08 -16.28
N LEU A 431 -25.84 -6.61 -16.81
CA LEU A 431 -27.22 -6.42 -16.35
C LEU A 431 -27.30 -6.47 -14.83
N THR A 432 -27.86 -5.42 -14.23
CA THR A 432 -28.15 -5.40 -12.81
C THR A 432 -29.35 -6.29 -12.54
N ARG A 433 -29.49 -6.81 -11.32
CA ARG A 433 -30.66 -7.59 -10.88
C ARG A 433 -32.01 -6.88 -11.13
N ASN A 434 -31.99 -5.56 -11.36
CA ASN A 434 -33.17 -4.75 -11.66
C ASN A 434 -33.62 -4.84 -13.13
N ASP A 435 -32.76 -5.25 -14.05
CA ASP A 435 -33.13 -5.41 -15.47
C ASP A 435 -33.94 -6.71 -15.72
N LEU A 436 -33.97 -7.62 -14.74
CA LEU A 436 -34.85 -8.80 -14.71
C LEU A 436 -36.24 -8.51 -14.10
N LEU A 437 -36.48 -7.29 -13.60
CA LEU A 437 -37.71 -6.94 -12.86
C LEU A 437 -38.67 -6.03 -13.64
N ARG A 438 -38.43 -5.76 -14.92
CA ARG A 438 -39.35 -5.01 -15.78
C ARG A 438 -39.84 -5.87 -16.92
N ASP A 439 -40.79 -6.75 -16.58
CA ASP A 439 -42.11 -6.85 -17.20
C ASP A 439 -42.71 -8.23 -16.87
N GLY A 440 -43.64 -8.24 -15.90
CA GLY A 440 -44.69 -9.26 -15.79
C GLY A 440 -44.27 -10.69 -15.45
N TYR A 441 -43.79 -10.93 -14.24
CA TYR A 441 -43.96 -12.25 -13.59
C TYR A 441 -44.42 -12.06 -12.15
N GLN A 442 -45.74 -11.97 -11.97
CA GLN A 442 -46.40 -12.42 -10.75
C GLN A 442 -46.61 -13.93 -10.88
N GLU A 443 -46.18 -14.69 -9.87
CA GLU A 443 -46.51 -16.11 -9.66
C GLU A 443 -46.05 -17.12 -10.73
N VAL A 444 -44.76 -17.50 -10.74
CA VAL A 444 -44.36 -18.87 -11.14
C VAL A 444 -43.12 -19.29 -10.34
N PHE A 445 -43.32 -20.12 -9.31
CA PHE A 445 -42.29 -21.05 -8.83
C PHE A 445 -42.97 -22.40 -8.58
N GLN A 446 -43.29 -23.09 -9.68
CA GLN A 446 -43.63 -24.51 -9.70
C GLN A 446 -43.10 -25.12 -11.02
N GLU A 447 -42.28 -26.18 -10.87
CA GLU A 447 -41.76 -27.14 -11.88
C GLU A 447 -40.75 -26.59 -12.91
N PHE A 448 -39.58 -27.19 -13.16
CA PHE A 448 -39.30 -28.59 -13.51
C PHE A 448 -37.89 -29.06 -13.07
N TYR A 449 -37.81 -30.24 -12.47
CA TYR A 449 -36.96 -31.38 -12.88
C TYR A 449 -37.56 -32.61 -12.20
N ASP A 450 -38.46 -33.30 -12.91
CA ASP A 450 -39.13 -34.52 -12.43
C ASP A 450 -38.79 -35.70 -13.34
N ASP A 451 -37.51 -35.85 -13.68
CA ASP A 451 -37.02 -37.07 -14.32
C ASP A 451 -36.46 -38.04 -13.26
N GLU A 452 -36.84 -39.31 -13.41
CA GLU A 452 -36.61 -40.37 -12.44
C GLU A 452 -35.11 -40.72 -12.27
N GLU A 453 -34.26 -40.42 -13.27
CA GLU A 453 -32.81 -40.61 -13.17
C GLU A 453 -32.14 -39.52 -12.34
N THR A 454 -32.55 -38.26 -12.52
CA THR A 454 -32.05 -37.13 -11.70
C THR A 454 -32.44 -37.31 -10.23
N MET A 455 -33.65 -37.79 -9.94
CA MET A 455 -34.08 -38.08 -8.57
C MET A 455 -33.37 -39.31 -7.95
N LYS A 456 -33.01 -40.32 -8.76
CA LYS A 456 -32.15 -41.44 -8.31
C LYS A 456 -30.71 -40.98 -8.02
N PHE A 457 -30.16 -40.08 -8.82
CA PHE A 457 -28.84 -39.48 -8.58
C PHE A 457 -28.84 -38.63 -7.30
N MET A 458 -29.83 -37.75 -7.15
CA MET A 458 -29.95 -36.85 -6.00
C MET A 458 -30.23 -37.58 -4.68
N ASN A 459 -30.97 -38.69 -4.69
CA ASN A 459 -31.17 -39.51 -3.49
C ASN A 459 -29.94 -40.34 -3.10
N LYS A 460 -29.02 -40.61 -4.04
CA LYS A 460 -27.74 -41.29 -3.73
C LYS A 460 -26.72 -40.35 -3.08
N VAL A 461 -26.85 -39.04 -3.29
CA VAL A 461 -25.93 -38.01 -2.76
C VAL A 461 -26.36 -37.47 -1.37
N LYS A 462 -27.55 -37.84 -0.87
CA LYS A 462 -28.12 -37.42 0.42
C LYS A 462 -27.46 -37.99 1.69
N LYS A 463 -26.16 -38.27 1.68
CA LYS A 463 -25.45 -38.64 2.93
C LYS A 463 -24.26 -37.82 3.34
N ASN A 464 -23.80 -36.83 2.58
CA ASN A 464 -22.85 -35.84 3.08
C ASN A 464 -22.89 -34.61 2.17
N LEU A 465 -23.53 -33.51 2.57
CA LEU A 465 -22.89 -32.18 2.48
C LEU A 465 -23.72 -31.04 3.10
N ILE A 466 -22.96 -30.03 3.48
CA ILE A 466 -23.26 -28.81 4.22
C ILE A 466 -23.95 -27.78 3.33
N ILE A 467 -24.86 -27.00 3.92
CA ILE A 467 -25.69 -25.94 3.33
C ILE A 467 -24.82 -24.80 2.76
N PHE A 468 -25.10 -24.39 1.51
CA PHE A 468 -24.71 -23.08 0.98
C PHE A 468 -25.77 -22.05 1.40
N LEU A 469 -25.37 -21.01 2.13
CA LEU A 469 -26.16 -19.80 2.37
C LEU A 469 -25.46 -18.62 1.68
N TYR A 470 -26.18 -18.02 0.73
CA TYR A 470 -25.83 -16.77 0.06
C TYR A 470 -26.32 -15.62 0.95
N THR A 471 -25.40 -14.79 1.47
CA THR A 471 -25.76 -13.51 2.11
C THR A 471 -25.29 -12.36 1.24
N ASN A 472 -26.26 -11.57 0.74
CA ASN A 472 -26.04 -10.21 0.28
C ASN A 472 -25.46 -9.40 1.45
N GLY A 473 -24.13 -9.27 1.49
CA GLY A 473 -23.41 -8.60 2.57
C GLY A 473 -22.04 -8.18 2.07
N LEU A 474 -21.93 -6.90 1.75
CA LEU A 474 -20.70 -6.18 1.48
C LEU A 474 -19.87 -6.07 2.77
N ILE A 475 -19.08 -7.10 3.10
CA ILE A 475 -17.87 -6.97 3.93
C ILE A 475 -16.87 -7.96 3.36
N GLY A 476 -15.92 -7.47 2.57
CA GLY A 476 -14.75 -8.25 2.22
C GLY A 476 -13.95 -8.48 3.49
N ARG A 477 -14.00 -9.70 4.03
CA ARG A 477 -12.96 -10.20 4.94
C ARG A 477 -11.71 -10.40 4.07
N GLY A 478 -10.91 -9.35 3.93
CA GLY A 478 -9.54 -9.51 3.46
C GLY A 478 -8.74 -10.05 4.63
N VAL A 479 -8.10 -11.21 4.47
CA VAL A 479 -7.03 -11.58 5.39
C VAL A 479 -5.85 -10.68 5.05
N MET A 480 -5.57 -9.70 5.92
CA MET A 480 -4.42 -8.82 5.78
C MET A 480 -3.14 -9.63 6.07
N PHE A 481 -2.50 -10.14 5.01
CA PHE A 481 -1.11 -10.54 5.12
C PHE A 481 -0.24 -9.32 4.90
N VAL A 482 0.27 -8.75 5.99
CA VAL A 482 1.48 -7.93 5.94
C VAL A 482 2.59 -8.86 5.47
N TYR A 483 3.21 -8.59 4.31
CA TYR A 483 4.37 -9.36 3.89
C TYR A 483 5.37 -9.38 5.04
N SER A 484 5.81 -10.56 5.46
CA SER A 484 6.97 -10.63 6.33
C SER A 484 8.14 -9.93 5.61
N ILE A 485 9.01 -9.28 6.37
CA ILE A 485 10.18 -8.58 5.85
C ILE A 485 11.01 -9.46 4.90
N ALA A 486 11.10 -10.75 5.22
CA ALA A 486 11.74 -11.75 4.38
C ALA A 486 11.06 -11.87 3.01
N GLN A 487 9.72 -11.96 2.99
CA GLN A 487 8.95 -11.95 1.75
C GLN A 487 9.12 -10.64 0.99
N PHE A 488 9.13 -9.48 1.65
CA PHE A 488 9.31 -8.18 0.98
C PHE A 488 10.73 -7.98 0.41
N LYS A 489 11.78 -8.39 1.13
CA LYS A 489 13.17 -8.37 0.62
C LYS A 489 13.35 -9.31 -0.57
N THR A 490 12.83 -10.54 -0.47
CA THR A 490 12.81 -11.49 -1.58
C THR A 490 12.03 -10.94 -2.77
N LEU A 491 10.90 -10.28 -2.51
CA LEU A 491 10.09 -9.65 -3.55
C LEU A 491 10.87 -8.55 -4.29
N LEU A 492 11.66 -7.75 -3.57
CA LEU A 492 12.42 -6.63 -4.13
C LEU A 492 13.80 -7.02 -4.70
N ASP A 493 14.19 -8.30 -4.63
CA ASP A 493 15.52 -8.78 -5.03
C ASP A 493 16.66 -8.01 -4.34
N ILE A 494 16.45 -7.69 -3.06
CA ILE A 494 17.44 -7.03 -2.19
C ILE A 494 18.25 -8.12 -1.47
N ASP A 495 19.58 -8.03 -1.53
CA ASP A 495 20.49 -8.99 -0.90
C ASP A 495 20.26 -9.03 0.62
N TYR A 496 20.16 -10.23 1.19
CA TYR A 496 19.96 -10.44 2.63
C TYR A 496 21.12 -9.88 3.47
N ASN A 497 22.31 -9.72 2.88
CA ASN A 497 23.52 -9.26 3.56
C ASN A 497 23.64 -7.73 3.71
N GLU A 498 22.75 -6.94 3.10
CA GLU A 498 22.78 -5.48 3.27
C GLU A 498 22.09 -5.06 4.56
N GLN A 499 22.84 -4.38 5.45
CA GLN A 499 22.36 -3.78 6.69
C GLN A 499 21.47 -2.57 6.42
N TYR A 500 20.26 -2.79 5.92
CA TYR A 500 19.22 -1.75 5.98
C TYR A 500 18.59 -1.76 7.38
N PRO A 501 18.52 -0.61 8.07
CA PRO A 501 17.82 -0.52 9.34
C PRO A 501 16.36 -0.92 9.12
N LEU A 502 15.91 -1.90 9.89
CA LEU A 502 14.57 -2.44 9.78
C LEU A 502 13.58 -1.46 10.39
N ILE A 503 12.83 -0.74 9.57
CA ILE A 503 11.80 0.19 10.02
C ILE A 503 10.45 -0.52 9.89
N ALA A 504 9.78 -0.78 11.02
CA ALA A 504 8.40 -1.25 11.06
C ALA A 504 7.54 -0.16 11.71
N LEU A 505 6.46 0.26 11.06
CA LEU A 505 5.45 1.13 11.64
C LEU A 505 4.34 0.25 12.20
N LEU A 506 4.09 0.35 13.51
CA LEU A 506 3.07 -0.39 14.22
C LEU A 506 1.99 0.57 14.69
N HIS A 507 0.81 0.38 14.14
CA HIS A 507 -0.33 1.21 14.44
C HIS A 507 -1.05 0.73 15.72
N ILE A 508 -0.95 1.50 16.79
CA ILE A 508 -1.65 1.32 18.06
C ILE A 508 -3.04 1.94 17.94
N GLY A 509 -3.99 1.15 17.46
CA GLY A 509 -5.38 1.57 17.27
C GLY A 509 -6.17 0.53 16.48
N ALA A 510 -7.46 0.78 16.28
CA ALA A 510 -8.35 -0.15 15.58
C ALA A 510 -8.01 -0.25 14.07
N GLY A 511 -7.05 -1.11 13.75
CA GLY A 511 -7.10 -1.92 12.53
C GLY A 511 -8.17 -3.01 12.70
N ASP A 512 -8.67 -3.54 11.60
CA ASP A 512 -9.57 -4.70 11.55
C ASP A 512 -9.04 -5.86 12.41
N GLY A 513 -9.51 -5.91 13.66
CA GLY A 513 -8.99 -6.75 14.73
C GLY A 513 -9.01 -8.25 14.47
N SER A 514 -8.05 -8.73 13.68
CA SER A 514 -7.69 -10.14 13.59
C SER A 514 -6.23 -10.29 14.03
N ILE A 515 -6.06 -10.45 15.34
CA ILE A 515 -4.88 -11.13 15.88
C ILE A 515 -5.16 -12.62 15.67
N THR A 516 -4.40 -13.28 14.79
CA THR A 516 -4.32 -14.74 14.78
C THR A 516 -2.93 -15.12 15.29
N GLU A 517 -2.89 -16.08 16.21
CA GLU A 517 -1.71 -16.53 16.98
C GLU A 517 -0.50 -16.94 16.13
#